data_AF-A0A533SS40-F1
#
_entry.id   AF-A0A533SS40-F1
#
_cell.length_a   1.000
_cell.length_b   1.000
_cell.length_c   1.000
_cell.angle_alpha   90.00
_cell.angle_beta   90.00
_cell.angle_gamma   90.00
#
_symmetry.space_group_name_H-M   'P 1'
#
loop_
_entity.id
_entity.type
_entity.pdbx_description
1 polymer ?
#
loop_
_entity_poly.entity_id
_entity_poly.type
_entity_poly.pdbx_seq_one_letter_code
_entity_poly.pdbx_strand_id
1 'polypeptide(L)'
;MTEYRIRQHPILPIPERDEIEFSWQGQKLSALKGETIASALFAHGIHVFGHHPRDHSPQGLFCANGQCSQCMVIANGKPLKACMELVEADMQVAPMEGLPDLPKIDRVPEMNKIRELEVPVLIIGGGPSGLSAAIELGKRDVKVLLVDDKHRLGGKLVLQTHRFFGSTNAVYAGTRGIDIATRLEADLRQYPSVEIWTQSTCLAVFSDQRVGILKDGEEYVLVKPQVLLVASGAREKFLAFKGNTLPGVFGAGAFQTLVNRDLVRPAEKLFIVGGGNVGLIAGYHALQAGIGVVGLAEALPECGGYKVHKDKLTRMGVPIYTSHTILSANGDGKVESVTIARVDANFKPIPGTEQS
;
A
#
# COMPACT_ATOMS: atom_id res chain seq x y z
N MET A 1 23.38 0.49 14.13
CA MET A 1 22.45 0.46 12.98
C MET A 1 21.25 1.31 13.36
N THR A 2 20.89 2.28 12.52
CA THR A 2 19.67 3.09 12.75
C THR A 2 18.47 2.17 12.65
N GLU A 3 17.77 1.94 13.76
CA GLU A 3 16.57 1.13 13.76
C GLU A 3 15.39 1.97 13.24
N TYR A 4 14.78 1.54 12.15
CA TYR A 4 13.67 2.26 11.52
C TYR A 4 12.30 1.89 12.13
N ARG A 5 12.25 0.93 13.05
CA ARG A 5 11.02 0.54 13.76
C ARG A 5 10.46 1.69 14.60
N ILE A 6 9.15 1.87 14.52
CA ILE A 6 8.39 2.83 15.32
C ILE A 6 8.08 2.15 16.65
N ARG A 7 8.84 2.49 17.69
CA ARG A 7 8.65 1.94 19.05
C ARG A 7 7.65 2.72 19.90
N GLN A 8 7.22 3.89 19.42
CA GLN A 8 6.23 4.74 20.06
C GLN A 8 5.43 5.47 18.97
N HIS A 9 4.10 5.49 19.10
CA HIS A 9 3.22 6.21 18.19
C HIS A 9 2.09 6.88 18.98
N PRO A 10 1.73 8.15 18.72
CA PRO A 10 0.72 8.88 19.48
C PRO A 10 -0.72 8.38 19.29
N ILE A 11 -0.94 7.32 18.51
CA ILE A 11 -2.29 6.88 18.08
C ILE A 11 -2.33 5.36 17.99
N LEU A 12 -1.37 4.77 17.28
CA LEU A 12 -1.32 3.34 17.06
C LEU A 12 -0.69 2.66 18.27
N PRO A 13 -1.30 1.57 18.78
CA PRO A 13 -0.63 0.73 19.76
C PRO A 13 0.57 0.04 19.10
N ILE A 14 1.60 -0.25 19.89
CA ILE A 14 2.74 -1.04 19.45
C ILE A 14 2.49 -2.48 19.89
N PRO A 15 2.16 -3.41 18.97
CA PRO A 15 1.86 -4.79 19.35
C PRO A 15 3.15 -5.51 19.76
N GLU A 16 3.07 -6.32 20.82
CA GLU A 16 4.08 -7.32 21.10
C GLU A 16 3.97 -8.46 20.07
N ARG A 17 5.09 -8.82 19.47
CA ARG A 17 5.19 -9.89 18.48
C ARG A 17 6.48 -10.67 18.71
N ASP A 18 6.41 -11.97 18.46
CA ASP A 18 7.58 -12.83 18.51
C ASP A 18 8.61 -12.38 17.45
N GLU A 19 9.87 -12.38 17.85
CA GLU A 19 11.00 -12.15 16.95
C GLU A 19 11.37 -13.47 16.27
N ILE A 20 11.62 -13.40 14.96
CA ILE A 20 12.09 -14.51 14.13
C ILE A 20 13.35 -14.08 13.39
N GLU A 21 14.26 -15.03 13.15
CA GLU A 21 15.47 -14.78 12.36
C GLU A 21 15.24 -15.13 10.89
N PHE A 22 15.80 -14.31 10.00
CA PHE A 22 15.96 -14.60 8.57
C PHE A 22 17.33 -14.10 8.12
N SER A 23 17.70 -14.29 6.85
CA SER A 23 18.96 -13.75 6.32
C SER A 23 18.76 -12.87 5.12
N TRP A 24 19.59 -11.83 5.00
CA TRP A 24 19.74 -10.98 3.83
C TRP A 24 21.18 -11.05 3.36
N GLN A 25 21.43 -11.57 2.16
CA GLN A 25 22.79 -11.76 1.62
C GLN A 25 23.69 -12.61 2.54
N GLY A 26 23.12 -13.62 3.18
CA GLY A 26 23.83 -14.48 4.15
C GLY A 26 24.05 -13.85 5.53
N GLN A 27 23.76 -12.55 5.72
CA GLN A 27 23.78 -11.91 7.02
C GLN A 27 22.47 -12.17 7.76
N LYS A 28 22.55 -12.67 9.00
CA LYS A 28 21.38 -12.83 9.87
C LYS A 28 20.76 -11.48 10.23
N LEU A 29 19.45 -11.36 10.08
CA LEU A 29 18.61 -10.23 10.46
C LEU A 29 17.43 -10.75 11.26
N SER A 30 16.81 -9.87 12.05
CA SER A 30 15.57 -10.18 12.76
C SER A 30 14.34 -9.52 12.15
N ALA A 31 13.20 -10.20 12.22
CA ALA A 31 11.89 -9.70 11.84
C ALA A 31 10.89 -9.99 12.95
N LEU A 32 9.76 -9.28 12.95
CA LEU A 32 8.62 -9.66 13.78
C LEU A 32 7.73 -10.63 13.00
N LYS A 33 7.21 -11.65 13.67
CA LYS A 33 6.29 -12.61 13.07
C LYS A 33 5.10 -11.90 12.41
N GLY A 34 4.82 -12.24 11.15
CA GLY A 34 3.76 -11.61 10.34
C GLY A 34 4.17 -10.32 9.63
N GLU A 35 5.45 -9.95 9.65
CA GLU A 35 5.97 -8.89 8.79
C GLU A 35 6.19 -9.35 7.36
N THR A 36 6.08 -8.42 6.41
CA THR A 36 6.54 -8.67 5.05
C THR A 36 8.06 -8.53 4.95
N ILE A 37 8.68 -9.21 3.98
CA ILE A 37 10.12 -9.09 3.71
C ILE A 37 10.50 -7.61 3.54
N ALA A 38 9.71 -6.83 2.79
CA ALA A 38 9.99 -5.42 2.56
C ALA A 38 10.00 -4.61 3.87
N SER A 39 9.04 -4.84 4.76
CA SER A 39 8.95 -4.15 6.05
C SER A 39 10.16 -4.49 6.94
N ALA A 40 10.55 -5.76 6.98
CA ALA A 40 11.71 -6.22 7.74
C ALA A 40 13.03 -5.63 7.20
N LEU A 41 13.21 -5.61 5.87
CA LEU A 41 14.39 -4.97 5.25
C LEU A 41 14.45 -3.47 5.56
N PHE A 42 13.32 -2.76 5.45
CA PHE A 42 13.24 -1.35 5.82
C PHE A 42 13.54 -1.12 7.30
N ALA A 43 13.12 -2.01 8.20
CA ALA A 43 13.41 -1.91 9.64
C ALA A 43 14.92 -1.90 9.92
N HIS A 44 15.71 -2.58 9.09
CA HIS A 44 17.18 -2.63 9.11
C HIS A 44 17.86 -1.57 8.21
N GLY A 45 17.09 -0.64 7.64
CA GLY A 45 17.64 0.43 6.78
C GLY A 45 18.06 -0.03 5.37
N ILE A 46 17.60 -1.20 4.94
CA ILE A 46 17.84 -1.72 3.59
C ILE A 46 16.71 -1.24 2.69
N HIS A 47 17.05 -0.38 1.71
CA HIS A 47 16.09 0.23 0.79
C HIS A 47 16.27 -0.23 -0.66
N VAL A 48 17.43 -0.79 -0.98
CA VAL A 48 17.76 -1.36 -2.29
C VAL A 48 17.58 -2.86 -2.22
N PHE A 49 16.64 -3.39 -2.99
CA PHE A 49 16.29 -4.81 -3.04
C PHE A 49 16.91 -5.52 -4.24
N GLY A 50 17.54 -4.78 -5.15
CA GLY A 50 18.18 -5.31 -6.35
C GLY A 50 18.42 -4.21 -7.37
N HIS A 51 18.79 -4.60 -8.59
CA HIS A 51 19.07 -3.68 -9.69
C HIS A 51 18.36 -4.09 -10.97
N HIS A 52 17.91 -3.08 -11.71
CA HIS A 52 17.20 -3.30 -12.96
C HIS A 52 18.15 -3.89 -14.02
N PRO A 53 17.75 -4.95 -14.75
CA PRO A 53 18.65 -5.70 -15.63
C PRO A 53 19.19 -4.93 -16.84
N ARG A 54 18.53 -3.84 -17.25
CA ARG A 54 18.93 -3.09 -18.46
C ARG A 54 19.92 -1.97 -18.18
N ASP A 55 19.69 -1.21 -17.13
CA ASP A 55 20.40 0.04 -16.84
C ASP A 55 21.09 0.02 -15.47
N HIS A 56 21.01 -1.12 -14.76
CA HIS A 56 21.59 -1.33 -13.43
C HIS A 56 21.13 -0.30 -12.39
N SER A 57 19.99 0.37 -12.64
CA SER A 57 19.43 1.31 -11.67
C SER A 57 18.97 0.57 -10.41
N PRO A 58 19.19 1.13 -9.22
CA PRO A 58 18.77 0.52 -7.96
C PRO A 58 17.25 0.44 -7.89
N GLN A 59 16.72 -0.67 -7.39
CA GLN A 59 15.29 -0.91 -7.22
C GLN A 59 14.96 -1.18 -5.76
N GLY A 60 13.75 -0.78 -5.34
CA GLY A 60 13.30 -0.92 -3.96
C GLY A 60 11.78 -0.93 -3.85
N LEU A 61 11.28 -0.57 -2.67
CA LEU A 61 9.84 -0.47 -2.46
C LEU A 61 9.23 0.74 -3.17
N PHE A 62 8.14 0.52 -3.90
CA PHE A 62 7.40 1.59 -4.60
C PHE A 62 5.91 1.66 -4.26
N CYS A 63 5.17 0.55 -4.40
CA CYS A 63 3.70 0.54 -4.22
C CYS A 63 3.19 -0.13 -2.94
N ALA A 64 3.99 -1.02 -2.33
CA ALA A 64 3.61 -1.89 -1.20
C ALA A 64 2.22 -2.56 -1.31
N ASN A 65 1.85 -2.99 -2.53
CA ASN A 65 0.55 -3.62 -2.80
C ASN A 65 0.63 -4.73 -3.86
N GLY A 66 1.83 -5.20 -4.18
CA GLY A 66 2.04 -6.26 -5.16
C GLY A 66 1.79 -5.88 -6.62
N GLN A 67 1.62 -4.59 -6.93
CA GLN A 67 1.22 -4.12 -8.27
C GLN A 67 2.39 -3.62 -9.14
N CYS A 68 3.49 -3.20 -8.52
CA CYS A 68 4.72 -2.87 -9.23
C CYS A 68 5.70 -4.07 -9.22
N SER A 69 6.81 -3.92 -9.93
CA SER A 69 7.87 -4.95 -10.01
C SER A 69 9.21 -4.49 -9.42
N GLN A 70 9.28 -3.34 -8.73
CA GLN A 70 10.56 -2.82 -8.19
C GLN A 70 11.02 -3.50 -6.91
N CYS A 71 10.12 -4.09 -6.12
CA CYS A 71 10.45 -4.68 -4.82
C CYS A 71 10.74 -6.18 -4.91
N MET A 72 11.21 -6.67 -6.05
CA MET A 72 11.53 -8.08 -6.23
C MET A 72 12.76 -8.45 -5.41
N VAL A 73 12.76 -9.65 -4.85
CA VAL A 73 13.88 -10.28 -4.15
C VAL A 73 13.94 -11.75 -4.54
N ILE A 74 15.07 -12.40 -4.32
CA ILE A 74 15.16 -13.86 -4.33
C ILE A 74 14.98 -14.35 -2.89
N ALA A 75 13.90 -15.06 -2.62
CA ALA A 75 13.64 -15.67 -1.32
C ALA A 75 13.55 -17.19 -1.47
N ASN A 76 14.39 -17.93 -0.74
CA ASN A 76 14.51 -19.39 -0.82
C ASN A 76 14.64 -19.89 -2.28
N GLY A 77 15.44 -19.17 -3.08
CA GLY A 77 15.68 -19.48 -4.50
C GLY A 77 14.54 -19.12 -5.45
N LYS A 78 13.48 -18.44 -4.98
CA LYS A 78 12.32 -18.03 -5.80
C LYS A 78 12.25 -16.51 -5.93
N PRO A 79 11.96 -15.97 -7.13
CA PRO A 79 11.71 -14.54 -7.30
C PRO A 79 10.33 -14.18 -6.73
N LEU A 80 10.30 -13.41 -5.65
CA LEU A 80 9.08 -13.00 -4.95
C LEU A 80 8.99 -11.49 -4.78
N LYS A 81 7.77 -10.98 -4.60
CA LYS A 81 7.53 -9.56 -4.29
C LYS A 81 7.68 -9.37 -2.79
N ALA A 82 8.76 -8.71 -2.35
CA ALA A 82 9.06 -8.51 -0.94
C ALA A 82 7.93 -7.84 -0.14
N CYS A 83 7.09 -7.00 -0.78
CA CYS A 83 5.98 -6.32 -0.12
C CYS A 83 4.71 -7.16 0.09
N MET A 84 4.66 -8.36 -0.49
CA MET A 84 3.51 -9.28 -0.38
C MET A 84 3.87 -10.56 0.38
N GLU A 85 5.15 -10.93 0.40
CA GLU A 85 5.63 -12.14 1.06
C GLU A 85 5.93 -11.88 2.53
N LEU A 86 5.48 -12.79 3.40
CA LEU A 86 5.78 -12.75 4.83
C LEU A 86 7.17 -13.32 5.11
N VAL A 87 7.83 -12.81 6.16
CA VAL A 87 9.07 -13.41 6.65
C VAL A 87 8.75 -14.68 7.41
N GLU A 88 9.51 -15.74 7.12
CA GLU A 88 9.49 -17.01 7.84
C GLU A 88 10.83 -17.21 8.56
N ALA A 89 10.83 -18.04 9.61
CA ALA A 89 12.05 -18.39 10.32
C ALA A 89 13.04 -19.09 9.38
N ASP A 90 14.32 -18.72 9.49
CA ASP A 90 15.43 -19.22 8.67
C ASP A 90 15.30 -18.96 7.16
N MET A 91 14.38 -18.07 6.75
CA MET A 91 14.21 -17.68 5.36
C MET A 91 15.50 -17.04 4.82
N GLN A 92 15.92 -17.45 3.64
CA GLN A 92 17.09 -16.90 2.94
C GLN A 92 16.65 -15.92 1.89
N VAL A 93 17.01 -14.65 2.05
CA VAL A 93 16.65 -13.57 1.14
C VAL A 93 17.92 -12.96 0.53
N ALA A 94 17.90 -12.70 -0.76
CA ALA A 94 18.97 -12.08 -1.51
C ALA A 94 18.40 -11.01 -2.45
N PRO A 95 19.22 -10.01 -2.84
CA PRO A 95 18.82 -9.01 -3.79
C PRO A 95 18.51 -9.63 -5.15
N MET A 96 17.60 -9.01 -5.86
CA MET A 96 17.24 -9.36 -7.22
C MET A 96 18.23 -8.70 -8.20
N GLU A 97 19.28 -9.43 -8.56
CA GLU A 97 20.27 -8.97 -9.54
C GLU A 97 19.97 -9.56 -10.92
N GLY A 98 19.66 -8.71 -11.89
CA GLY A 98 19.39 -9.14 -13.26
C GLY A 98 18.01 -9.80 -13.43
N LEU A 99 17.95 -10.85 -14.26
CA LEU A 99 16.74 -11.66 -14.46
C LEU A 99 16.86 -12.95 -13.64
N PRO A 100 15.75 -13.46 -13.07
CA PRO A 100 15.81 -14.62 -12.22
C PRO A 100 15.83 -15.87 -13.09
N ASP A 101 16.61 -16.87 -12.68
CA ASP A 101 16.43 -18.21 -13.21
C ASP A 101 15.11 -18.78 -12.71
N LEU A 102 14.24 -19.18 -13.64
CA LEU A 102 13.02 -19.87 -13.28
C LEU A 102 13.36 -21.30 -12.83
N PRO A 103 12.67 -21.83 -11.81
CA PRO A 103 12.85 -23.21 -11.41
C PRO A 103 12.55 -24.16 -12.59
N LYS A 104 13.37 -25.20 -12.73
CA LYS A 104 13.16 -26.22 -13.76
C LYS A 104 11.81 -26.89 -13.56
N ILE A 105 11.06 -27.05 -14.64
CA ILE A 105 9.76 -27.70 -14.64
C ILE A 105 9.98 -29.16 -15.03
N ASP A 106 9.95 -30.05 -14.04
CA ASP A 106 10.19 -31.49 -14.25
C ASP A 106 8.90 -32.28 -14.53
N ARG A 107 7.73 -31.62 -14.40
CA ARG A 107 6.41 -32.21 -14.65
C ARG A 107 5.40 -31.19 -15.13
N VAL A 108 4.47 -31.63 -15.98
CA VAL A 108 3.27 -30.85 -16.32
C VAL A 108 2.30 -30.96 -15.14
N PRO A 109 1.76 -29.85 -14.60
CA PRO A 109 0.75 -29.90 -13.55
C PRO A 109 -0.50 -30.66 -14.03
N GLU A 110 -1.06 -31.52 -13.18
CA GLU A 110 -2.33 -32.17 -13.47
C GLU A 110 -3.48 -31.16 -13.37
N MET A 111 -4.30 -31.12 -14.42
CA MET A 111 -5.49 -30.27 -14.44
C MET A 111 -6.63 -30.98 -13.71
N ASN A 112 -7.17 -30.33 -12.68
CA ASN A 112 -8.29 -30.84 -11.91
C ASN A 112 -9.60 -30.17 -12.32
N LYS A 113 -10.73 -30.82 -12.00
CA LYS A 113 -12.04 -30.20 -12.13
C LYS A 113 -12.09 -28.96 -11.24
N ILE A 114 -12.42 -27.82 -11.84
CA ILE A 114 -12.52 -26.55 -11.13
C ILE A 114 -13.83 -26.54 -10.34
N ARG A 115 -13.76 -26.10 -9.08
CA ARG A 115 -14.96 -25.89 -8.27
C ARG A 115 -15.76 -24.73 -8.84
N GLU A 116 -17.03 -24.97 -9.12
CA GLU A 116 -17.98 -23.95 -9.56
C GLU A 116 -18.98 -23.64 -8.45
N LEU A 117 -19.30 -22.37 -8.25
CA LEU A 117 -20.29 -21.89 -7.29
C LEU A 117 -21.21 -20.86 -7.94
N GLU A 118 -22.52 -21.00 -7.74
CA GLU A 118 -23.49 -19.97 -8.10
C GLU A 118 -23.88 -19.18 -6.85
N VAL A 119 -23.89 -17.85 -6.95
CA VAL A 119 -24.24 -16.96 -5.82
C VAL A 119 -25.22 -15.88 -6.29
N PRO A 120 -26.16 -15.41 -5.45
CA PRO A 120 -27.02 -14.29 -5.82
C PRO A 120 -26.22 -13.01 -6.05
N VAL A 121 -25.32 -12.66 -5.12
CA VAL A 121 -24.47 -11.48 -5.23
C VAL A 121 -23.02 -11.82 -4.95
N LEU A 122 -22.12 -11.38 -5.82
CA LEU A 122 -20.68 -11.35 -5.58
C LEU A 122 -20.22 -9.90 -5.45
N ILE A 123 -19.52 -9.57 -4.38
CA ILE A 123 -18.86 -8.28 -4.18
C ILE A 123 -17.34 -8.48 -4.23
N ILE A 124 -16.67 -7.77 -5.15
CA ILE A 124 -15.21 -7.76 -5.25
C ILE A 124 -14.67 -6.53 -4.52
N GLY A 125 -14.02 -6.73 -3.38
CA GLY A 125 -13.33 -5.73 -2.59
C GLY A 125 -14.01 -5.46 -1.24
N GLY A 126 -13.30 -5.77 -0.16
CA GLY A 126 -13.68 -5.58 1.25
C GLY A 126 -13.31 -4.20 1.81
N GLY A 127 -13.22 -3.18 0.95
CA GLY A 127 -13.08 -1.77 1.35
C GLY A 127 -14.40 -1.18 1.87
N PRO A 128 -14.43 0.10 2.28
CA PRO A 128 -15.64 0.74 2.81
C PRO A 128 -16.85 0.59 1.89
N SER A 129 -16.67 0.76 0.56
CA SER A 129 -17.75 0.60 -0.41
C SER A 129 -18.33 -0.83 -0.40
N GLY A 130 -17.48 -1.85 -0.40
CA GLY A 130 -17.93 -3.25 -0.41
C GLY A 130 -18.53 -3.68 0.91
N LEU A 131 -17.94 -3.25 2.04
CA LEU A 131 -18.49 -3.50 3.38
C LEU A 131 -19.87 -2.87 3.53
N SER A 132 -20.04 -1.60 3.16
CA SER A 132 -21.33 -0.93 3.23
C SER A 132 -22.39 -1.60 2.34
N ALA A 133 -22.03 -2.01 1.12
CA ALA A 133 -22.96 -2.74 0.25
C ALA A 133 -23.35 -4.11 0.84
N ALA A 134 -22.37 -4.84 1.36
CA ALA A 134 -22.59 -6.15 1.97
C ALA A 134 -23.46 -6.06 3.24
N ILE A 135 -23.25 -5.04 4.08
CA ILE A 135 -24.09 -4.76 5.26
C ILE A 135 -25.55 -4.49 4.84
N GLU A 136 -25.78 -3.64 3.84
CA GLU A 136 -27.14 -3.32 3.39
C GLU A 136 -27.86 -4.54 2.77
N LEU A 137 -27.13 -5.41 2.07
CA LEU A 137 -27.68 -6.67 1.56
C LEU A 137 -27.93 -7.68 2.70
N GLY A 138 -27.02 -7.76 3.67
CA GLY A 138 -27.15 -8.62 4.85
C GLY A 138 -28.35 -8.27 5.72
N LYS A 139 -28.66 -6.98 5.92
CA LYS A 139 -29.88 -6.52 6.60
C LYS A 139 -31.18 -7.01 5.96
N ARG A 140 -31.12 -7.40 4.69
CA ARG A 140 -32.25 -7.89 3.90
C ARG A 140 -32.18 -9.40 3.65
N ASP A 141 -31.28 -10.10 4.35
CA ASP A 141 -31.03 -11.54 4.24
C ASP A 141 -30.70 -12.01 2.81
N VAL A 142 -30.12 -11.12 1.99
CA VAL A 142 -29.63 -11.50 0.67
C VAL A 142 -28.32 -12.26 0.83
N LYS A 143 -28.19 -13.41 0.14
CA LYS A 143 -26.93 -14.17 0.15
C LYS A 143 -25.87 -13.45 -0.67
N VAL A 144 -24.74 -13.15 -0.03
CA VAL A 144 -23.63 -12.41 -0.61
C VAL A 144 -22.35 -13.20 -0.41
N LEU A 145 -21.52 -13.28 -1.45
CA LEU A 145 -20.11 -13.61 -1.32
C LEU A 145 -19.29 -12.32 -1.45
N LEU A 146 -18.58 -11.93 -0.38
CA LEU A 146 -17.63 -10.81 -0.37
C LEU A 146 -16.21 -11.35 -0.47
N VAL A 147 -15.44 -10.87 -1.44
CA VAL A 147 -14.07 -11.35 -1.72
C VAL A 147 -13.08 -10.19 -1.62
N ASP A 148 -11.98 -10.38 -0.89
CA ASP A 148 -10.90 -9.39 -0.76
C ASP A 148 -9.51 -10.07 -0.81
N ASP A 149 -8.54 -9.43 -1.46
CA ASP A 149 -7.19 -9.97 -1.65
C ASP A 149 -6.30 -9.84 -0.41
N LYS A 150 -6.75 -9.12 0.64
CA LYS A 150 -6.00 -8.93 1.89
C LYS A 150 -6.50 -9.85 3.00
N HIS A 151 -5.66 -10.03 4.01
CA HIS A 151 -5.97 -10.81 5.22
C HIS A 151 -6.97 -10.11 6.15
N ARG A 152 -7.24 -8.82 5.94
CA ARG A 152 -8.13 -8.00 6.77
C ARG A 152 -8.99 -7.09 5.92
N LEU A 153 -10.26 -6.98 6.29
CA LEU A 153 -11.23 -6.07 5.69
C LEU A 153 -10.97 -4.60 6.07
N GLY A 154 -11.64 -3.69 5.36
CA GLY A 154 -11.57 -2.23 5.56
C GLY A 154 -10.82 -1.49 4.46
N GLY A 155 -10.11 -2.20 3.58
CA GLY A 155 -9.36 -1.60 2.48
C GLY A 155 -8.40 -0.52 2.98
N LYS A 156 -8.39 0.66 2.35
CA LYS A 156 -7.47 1.75 2.73
C LYS A 156 -7.78 2.40 4.08
N LEU A 157 -8.95 2.16 4.68
CA LEU A 157 -9.29 2.71 6.00
C LEU A 157 -8.33 2.22 7.08
N VAL A 158 -7.83 0.97 6.97
CA VAL A 158 -6.90 0.37 7.94
C VAL A 158 -5.54 1.09 8.00
N LEU A 159 -5.27 1.99 7.05
CA LEU A 159 -4.05 2.79 6.99
C LEU A 159 -4.26 4.24 7.44
N GLN A 160 -5.48 4.62 7.85
CA GLN A 160 -5.83 6.00 8.16
C GLN A 160 -5.91 6.23 9.67
N THR A 161 -4.90 6.89 10.23
CA THR A 161 -4.89 7.31 11.64
C THR A 161 -5.55 8.67 11.84
N HIS A 162 -5.85 9.43 10.80
CA HIS A 162 -6.61 10.69 10.90
C HIS A 162 -8.09 10.45 11.21
N ARG A 163 -8.75 11.45 11.81
CA ARG A 163 -10.21 11.45 12.02
C ARG A 163 -10.93 11.91 10.76
N PHE A 164 -12.02 11.24 10.41
CA PHE A 164 -12.90 11.65 9.31
C PHE A 164 -13.79 12.82 9.76
N PHE A 165 -14.19 13.66 8.80
CA PHE A 165 -15.03 14.84 9.01
C PHE A 165 -16.32 14.69 8.18
N GLY A 166 -17.40 15.36 8.60
CA GLY A 166 -18.69 15.33 7.93
C GLY A 166 -19.83 14.90 8.87
N SER A 167 -20.82 14.18 8.34
CA SER A 167 -21.93 13.65 9.14
C SER A 167 -21.51 12.41 9.94
N THR A 168 -21.81 12.38 11.24
CA THR A 168 -21.59 11.21 12.09
C THR A 168 -22.38 10.00 11.58
N ASN A 169 -23.59 10.21 11.05
CA ASN A 169 -24.46 9.13 10.59
C ASN A 169 -24.02 8.54 9.23
N ALA A 170 -23.37 9.33 8.38
CA ALA A 170 -22.99 8.89 7.03
C ALA A 170 -21.53 8.43 6.92
N VAL A 171 -20.61 9.07 7.68
CA VAL A 171 -19.17 8.86 7.55
C VAL A 171 -18.46 8.71 8.90
N TYR A 172 -19.21 8.48 9.99
CA TYR A 172 -18.68 8.32 11.34
C TYR A 172 -17.73 9.45 11.78
N ALA A 173 -18.09 10.69 11.45
CA ALA A 173 -17.29 11.87 11.75
C ALA A 173 -16.76 11.88 13.19
N GLY A 174 -15.49 12.26 13.35
CA GLY A 174 -14.77 12.19 14.62
C GLY A 174 -14.09 10.83 14.89
N THR A 175 -14.43 9.79 14.13
CA THR A 175 -13.82 8.45 14.23
C THR A 175 -12.63 8.34 13.26
N ARG A 176 -11.59 7.56 13.63
CA ARG A 176 -10.44 7.31 12.75
C ARG A 176 -10.76 6.23 11.73
N GLY A 177 -10.11 6.23 10.57
CA GLY A 177 -10.38 5.22 9.54
C GLY A 177 -10.17 3.80 10.04
N ILE A 178 -9.11 3.55 10.81
CA ILE A 178 -8.83 2.24 11.42
C ILE A 178 -9.98 1.72 12.30
N ASP A 179 -10.64 2.63 13.03
CA ASP A 179 -11.76 2.31 13.91
C ASP A 179 -13.04 2.13 13.09
N ILE A 180 -13.24 2.91 12.03
CA ILE A 180 -14.35 2.74 11.08
C ILE A 180 -14.27 1.38 10.41
N ALA A 181 -13.09 0.95 9.96
CA ALA A 181 -12.89 -0.38 9.37
C ALA A 181 -13.31 -1.49 10.34
N THR A 182 -12.84 -1.40 11.58
CA THR A 182 -13.19 -2.37 12.64
C THR A 182 -14.70 -2.39 12.92
N ARG A 183 -15.34 -1.23 12.96
CA ARG A 183 -16.81 -1.13 13.16
C ARG A 183 -17.60 -1.72 12.00
N LEU A 184 -17.23 -1.41 10.76
CA LEU A 184 -17.91 -1.94 9.58
C LEU A 184 -17.75 -3.47 9.48
N GLU A 185 -16.57 -3.99 9.79
CA GLU A 185 -16.33 -5.43 9.84
C GLU A 185 -17.19 -6.10 10.93
N ALA A 186 -17.26 -5.51 12.13
CA ALA A 186 -18.08 -6.04 13.22
C ALA A 186 -19.58 -5.99 12.93
N ASP A 187 -20.08 -4.96 12.23
CA ASP A 187 -21.46 -4.89 11.74
C ASP A 187 -21.72 -5.99 10.72
N LEU A 188 -20.86 -6.11 9.70
CA LEU A 188 -21.01 -7.10 8.64
C LEU A 188 -21.10 -8.54 9.17
N ARG A 189 -20.27 -8.88 10.17
CA ARG A 189 -20.21 -10.23 10.76
C ARG A 189 -21.49 -10.62 11.52
N GLN A 190 -22.43 -9.71 11.73
CA GLN A 190 -23.74 -10.02 12.32
C GLN A 190 -24.70 -10.68 11.33
N TYR A 191 -24.41 -10.62 10.02
CA TYR A 191 -25.29 -11.15 8.97
C TYR A 191 -24.76 -12.48 8.42
N PRO A 192 -25.32 -13.63 8.82
CA PRO A 192 -24.86 -14.95 8.35
C PRO A 192 -25.12 -15.19 6.86
N SER A 193 -25.94 -14.35 6.22
CA SER A 193 -26.16 -14.38 4.77
C SER A 193 -24.96 -13.88 3.96
N VAL A 194 -23.97 -13.24 4.60
CA VAL A 194 -22.74 -12.77 3.96
C VAL A 194 -21.59 -13.73 4.26
N GLU A 195 -21.15 -14.46 3.24
CA GLU A 195 -19.90 -15.21 3.26
C GLU A 195 -18.73 -14.31 2.89
N ILE A 196 -17.62 -14.42 3.63
CA ILE A 196 -16.45 -13.55 3.48
C ILE A 196 -15.23 -14.41 3.13
N TRP A 197 -14.60 -14.14 2.01
CA TRP A 197 -13.32 -14.71 1.61
C TRP A 197 -12.25 -13.62 1.60
N THR A 198 -11.41 -13.60 2.65
CA THR A 198 -10.16 -12.84 2.68
C THR A 198 -9.04 -13.62 1.98
N GLN A 199 -7.88 -12.99 1.77
CA GLN A 199 -6.74 -13.61 1.07
C GLN A 199 -7.12 -14.23 -0.28
N SER A 200 -8.16 -13.70 -0.91
CA SER A 200 -8.80 -14.30 -2.07
C SER A 200 -8.82 -13.30 -3.21
N THR A 201 -8.05 -13.58 -4.25
CA THR A 201 -7.85 -12.64 -5.36
C THR A 201 -8.83 -12.93 -6.48
N CYS A 202 -9.68 -11.95 -6.84
CA CYS A 202 -10.40 -11.98 -8.10
C CYS A 202 -9.40 -11.79 -9.25
N LEU A 203 -9.17 -12.84 -10.04
CA LEU A 203 -8.22 -12.87 -11.15
C LEU A 203 -8.82 -12.29 -12.43
N ALA A 204 -10.09 -12.62 -12.72
CA ALA A 204 -10.75 -12.21 -13.94
C ALA A 204 -12.28 -12.24 -13.82
N VAL A 205 -12.94 -11.34 -14.54
CA VAL A 205 -14.37 -11.39 -14.85
C VAL A 205 -14.49 -11.72 -16.34
N PHE A 206 -15.07 -12.87 -16.65
CA PHE A 206 -15.17 -13.40 -18.01
C PHE A 206 -16.44 -12.93 -18.72
N SER A 207 -16.46 -13.00 -20.05
CA SER A 207 -17.59 -12.57 -20.88
C SER A 207 -18.85 -13.41 -20.70
N ASP A 208 -18.73 -14.64 -20.22
CA ASP A 208 -19.82 -15.53 -19.85
C ASP A 208 -20.34 -15.28 -18.41
N GLN A 209 -19.92 -14.15 -17.81
CA GLN A 209 -20.28 -13.70 -16.47
C GLN A 209 -19.72 -14.56 -15.32
N ARG A 210 -18.82 -15.50 -15.60
CA ARG A 210 -18.07 -16.18 -14.54
C ARG A 210 -16.96 -15.28 -14.01
N VAL A 211 -16.61 -15.47 -12.75
CA VAL A 211 -15.53 -14.76 -12.07
C VAL A 211 -14.54 -15.79 -11.53
N GLY A 212 -13.29 -15.72 -12.00
CA GLY A 212 -12.21 -16.56 -11.51
C GLY A 212 -11.61 -15.98 -10.24
N ILE A 213 -11.61 -16.75 -9.16
CA ILE A 213 -11.11 -16.34 -7.86
C ILE A 213 -10.05 -17.34 -7.39
N LEU A 214 -8.88 -16.85 -7.02
CA LEU A 214 -7.88 -17.64 -6.29
C LEU A 214 -8.17 -17.50 -4.80
N LYS A 215 -8.90 -18.45 -4.23
CA LYS A 215 -9.31 -18.48 -2.83
C LYS A 215 -8.14 -18.89 -1.94
N ASP A 216 -7.92 -18.11 -0.89
CA ASP A 216 -6.82 -18.27 0.09
C ASP A 216 -5.41 -18.33 -0.54
N GLY A 217 -5.26 -17.88 -1.80
CA GLY A 217 -4.01 -17.99 -2.55
C GLY A 217 -3.71 -19.37 -3.15
N GLU A 218 -4.60 -20.35 -2.97
CA GLU A 218 -4.31 -21.77 -3.26
C GLU A 218 -5.34 -22.43 -4.19
N GLU A 219 -6.64 -22.18 -3.98
CA GLU A 219 -7.72 -22.86 -4.70
C GLU A 219 -8.29 -21.96 -5.79
N TYR A 220 -8.24 -22.40 -7.05
CA TYR A 220 -8.96 -21.70 -8.12
C TYR A 220 -10.44 -22.10 -8.12
N VAL A 221 -11.33 -21.11 -7.94
CA VAL A 221 -12.78 -21.27 -7.91
C VAL A 221 -13.42 -20.39 -8.99
N LEU A 222 -14.37 -20.94 -9.73
CA LEU A 222 -15.21 -20.19 -10.66
C LEU A 222 -16.54 -19.85 -9.99
N VAL A 223 -16.80 -18.56 -9.80
CA VAL A 223 -18.05 -18.06 -9.24
C VAL A 223 -18.92 -17.48 -10.33
N LYS A 224 -20.19 -17.89 -10.39
CA LYS A 224 -21.20 -17.34 -11.31
C LYS A 224 -22.24 -16.56 -10.50
N PRO A 225 -22.08 -15.22 -10.38
CA PRO A 225 -23.05 -14.39 -9.69
C PRO A 225 -24.27 -14.07 -10.55
N GLN A 226 -25.44 -13.86 -9.93
CA GLN A 226 -26.57 -13.20 -10.60
C GLN A 226 -26.35 -11.69 -10.69
N VAL A 227 -25.73 -11.10 -9.66
CA VAL A 227 -25.32 -9.70 -9.60
C VAL A 227 -23.87 -9.58 -9.16
N LEU A 228 -23.07 -8.85 -9.94
CA LEU A 228 -21.69 -8.53 -9.62
C LEU A 228 -21.57 -7.07 -9.20
N LEU A 229 -21.01 -6.81 -8.02
CA LEU A 229 -20.65 -5.47 -7.56
C LEU A 229 -19.13 -5.33 -7.44
N VAL A 230 -18.56 -4.40 -8.20
CA VAL A 230 -17.11 -4.14 -8.21
C VAL A 230 -16.78 -2.97 -7.29
N ALA A 231 -16.10 -3.27 -6.19
CA ALA A 231 -15.65 -2.34 -5.16
C ALA A 231 -14.12 -2.43 -4.92
N SER A 232 -13.35 -2.72 -5.99
CA SER A 232 -11.90 -2.98 -5.95
C SER A 232 -11.02 -1.74 -5.67
N GLY A 233 -11.64 -0.58 -5.44
CA GLY A 233 -10.97 0.65 -5.08
C GLY A 233 -10.25 1.34 -6.25
N ALA A 234 -9.26 2.16 -5.92
CA ALA A 234 -8.49 2.94 -6.87
C ALA A 234 -6.99 2.84 -6.58
N ARG A 235 -6.18 3.15 -7.59
CA ARG A 235 -4.72 3.20 -7.49
C ARG A 235 -4.23 4.62 -7.71
N GLU A 236 -3.09 4.92 -7.11
CA GLU A 236 -2.41 6.19 -7.30
C GLU A 236 -1.93 6.32 -8.75
N LYS A 237 -1.97 7.54 -9.27
CA LYS A 237 -1.29 7.90 -10.51
C LYS A 237 0.11 8.38 -10.15
N PHE A 238 1.12 7.84 -10.81
CA PHE A 238 2.51 8.21 -10.59
C PHE A 238 2.96 9.21 -11.65
N LEU A 239 3.78 10.17 -11.23
CA LEU A 239 4.37 11.15 -12.14
C LEU A 239 5.66 10.61 -12.76
N ALA A 240 5.82 10.85 -14.05
CA ALA A 240 7.09 10.64 -14.74
C ALA A 240 7.96 11.88 -14.57
N PHE A 241 9.12 11.74 -13.94
CA PHE A 241 10.12 12.79 -13.77
C PHE A 241 11.51 12.17 -13.61
N LYS A 242 12.57 12.97 -13.74
CA LYS A 242 13.94 12.46 -13.67
C LYS A 242 14.22 11.85 -12.28
N GLY A 243 14.72 10.63 -12.22
CA GLY A 243 15.00 9.95 -10.95
C GLY A 243 13.77 9.41 -10.22
N ASN A 244 12.60 9.35 -10.87
CA ASN A 244 11.37 8.81 -10.26
C ASN A 244 11.40 7.30 -9.95
N THR A 245 12.45 6.60 -10.35
CA THR A 245 12.70 5.19 -10.03
C THR A 245 13.65 4.99 -8.84
N LEU A 246 14.27 6.07 -8.32
CA LEU A 246 15.21 5.97 -7.21
C LEU A 246 14.53 5.41 -5.95
N PRO A 247 15.15 4.45 -5.24
CA PRO A 247 14.71 4.05 -3.91
C PRO A 247 14.59 5.26 -2.97
N GLY A 248 13.42 5.40 -2.36
CA GLY A 248 13.03 6.63 -1.64
C GLY A 248 11.91 7.40 -2.34
N VAL A 249 11.66 7.14 -3.63
CA VAL A 249 10.42 7.53 -4.32
C VAL A 249 9.42 6.38 -4.19
N PHE A 250 8.31 6.60 -3.49
CA PHE A 250 7.23 5.62 -3.34
C PHE A 250 5.87 6.30 -3.25
N GLY A 251 4.83 5.52 -3.52
CA GLY A 251 3.44 5.98 -3.41
C GLY A 251 3.04 6.33 -1.98
N ALA A 252 2.06 7.21 -1.82
CA ALA A 252 1.55 7.60 -0.51
C ALA A 252 0.94 6.40 0.23
N GLY A 253 0.31 5.48 -0.50
CA GLY A 253 -0.20 4.22 0.03
C GLY A 253 0.92 3.30 0.51
N ALA A 254 2.08 3.28 -0.15
CA ALA A 254 3.24 2.51 0.30
C ALA A 254 3.82 3.07 1.59
N PHE A 255 3.97 4.40 1.62
CA PHE A 255 4.34 5.14 2.82
C PHE A 255 3.40 4.83 3.99
N GLN A 256 2.09 4.93 3.78
CA GLN A 256 1.08 4.66 4.82
C GLN A 256 1.07 3.20 5.25
N THR A 257 1.30 2.26 4.34
CA THR A 257 1.48 0.84 4.67
C THR A 257 2.64 0.65 5.65
N LEU A 258 3.83 1.16 5.33
CA LEU A 258 4.99 1.00 6.20
C LEU A 258 4.77 1.69 7.56
N VAL A 259 4.33 2.95 7.56
CA VAL A 259 4.23 3.73 8.79
C VAL A 259 3.07 3.28 9.68
N ASN A 260 1.89 3.05 9.11
CA ASN A 260 0.67 2.86 9.91
C ASN A 260 0.26 1.39 10.09
N ARG A 261 0.61 0.50 9.15
CA ARG A 261 0.32 -0.93 9.29
C ARG A 261 1.52 -1.68 9.86
N ASP A 262 2.71 -1.40 9.32
CA ASP A 262 3.91 -2.16 9.66
C ASP A 262 4.74 -1.52 10.79
N LEU A 263 4.43 -0.27 11.17
CA LEU A 263 5.14 0.49 12.19
C LEU A 263 6.65 0.60 11.90
N VAL A 264 7.00 0.86 10.63
CA VAL A 264 8.36 1.09 10.16
C VAL A 264 8.45 2.44 9.46
N ARG A 265 9.46 3.23 9.80
CA ARG A 265 9.75 4.51 9.14
C ARG A 265 10.38 4.23 7.77
N PRO A 266 9.78 4.71 6.67
CA PRO A 266 10.39 4.54 5.35
C PRO A 266 11.54 5.51 5.07
N ALA A 267 11.60 6.61 5.82
CA ALA A 267 12.59 7.67 5.69
C ALA A 267 12.68 8.48 6.99
N GLU A 268 13.77 9.23 7.16
CA GLU A 268 13.91 10.23 8.24
C GLU A 268 13.27 11.58 7.87
N LYS A 269 13.31 11.92 6.58
CA LYS A 269 12.75 13.14 6.00
C LYS A 269 11.86 12.80 4.80
N LEU A 270 10.72 13.47 4.69
CA LEU A 270 9.73 13.27 3.65
C LEU A 270 9.48 14.57 2.88
N PHE A 271 9.61 14.52 1.57
CA PHE A 271 9.09 15.53 0.66
C PHE A 271 7.86 14.97 -0.06
N ILE A 272 6.80 15.77 -0.20
CA ILE A 272 5.50 15.32 -0.72
C ILE A 272 5.23 15.97 -2.07
N VAL A 273 4.81 15.17 -3.04
CA VAL A 273 4.33 15.67 -4.33
C VAL A 273 2.81 15.46 -4.41
N GLY A 274 2.07 16.56 -4.52
CA GLY A 274 0.61 16.60 -4.54
C GLY A 274 0.00 17.14 -3.24
N GLY A 275 -0.78 18.22 -3.34
CA GLY A 275 -1.50 18.89 -2.24
C GLY A 275 -2.95 18.45 -2.08
N GLY A 276 -3.33 17.30 -2.64
CA GLY A 276 -4.61 16.64 -2.38
C GLY A 276 -4.69 16.03 -0.97
N ASN A 277 -5.87 15.56 -0.58
CA ASN A 277 -6.10 14.96 0.75
C ASN A 277 -5.07 13.88 1.10
N VAL A 278 -4.74 12.99 0.16
CA VAL A 278 -3.78 11.89 0.37
C VAL A 278 -2.40 12.43 0.76
N GLY A 279 -1.87 13.42 0.03
CA GLY A 279 -0.58 14.03 0.31
C GLY A 279 -0.55 14.76 1.65
N LEU A 280 -1.58 15.57 1.93
CA LEU A 280 -1.68 16.30 3.21
C LEU A 280 -1.79 15.36 4.42
N ILE A 281 -2.58 14.28 4.28
CA ILE A 281 -2.75 13.26 5.31
C ILE A 281 -1.47 12.45 5.50
N ALA A 282 -0.76 12.10 4.42
CA ALA A 282 0.54 11.43 4.49
C ALA A 282 1.56 12.26 5.25
N GLY A 283 1.62 13.58 4.99
CA GLY A 283 2.47 14.49 5.77
C GLY A 283 2.11 14.49 7.26
N TYR A 284 0.82 14.45 7.59
CA TYR A 284 0.40 14.40 8.99
C TYR A 284 0.75 13.06 9.66
N HIS A 285 0.61 11.94 8.94
CA HIS A 285 1.06 10.63 9.42
C HIS A 285 2.58 10.59 9.62
N ALA A 286 3.37 11.21 8.74
CA ALA A 286 4.82 11.33 8.89
C ALA A 286 5.19 12.01 10.21
N LEU A 287 4.57 13.16 10.49
CA LEU A 287 4.82 13.91 11.73
C LEU A 287 4.40 13.12 12.99
N GLN A 288 3.31 12.35 12.93
CA GLN A 288 2.91 11.46 14.02
C GLN A 288 3.92 10.34 14.28
N ALA A 289 4.59 9.86 13.23
CA ALA A 289 5.62 8.82 13.30
C ALA A 289 7.04 9.38 13.57
N GLY A 290 7.17 10.68 13.87
CA GLY A 290 8.46 11.32 14.12
C GLY A 290 9.33 11.47 12.87
N ILE A 291 8.74 11.45 11.68
CA ILE A 291 9.41 11.69 10.40
C ILE A 291 9.31 13.18 10.07
N GLY A 292 10.44 13.83 9.77
CA GLY A 292 10.44 15.24 9.39
C GLY A 292 9.81 15.44 8.01
N VAL A 293 8.92 16.41 7.86
CA VAL A 293 8.35 16.76 6.54
C VAL A 293 9.02 18.03 6.05
N VAL A 294 9.85 17.90 5.02
CA VAL A 294 10.70 19.00 4.52
C VAL A 294 9.98 19.91 3.52
N GLY A 295 8.87 19.46 2.96
CA GLY A 295 8.04 20.29 2.10
C GLY A 295 6.97 19.50 1.34
N LEU A 296 6.08 20.25 0.70
CA LEU A 296 5.07 19.74 -0.21
C LEU A 296 5.00 20.61 -1.47
N ALA A 297 5.00 20.00 -2.65
CA ALA A 297 4.74 20.68 -3.92
C ALA A 297 3.31 20.39 -4.42
N GLU A 298 2.58 21.43 -4.80
CA GLU A 298 1.26 21.38 -5.44
C GLU A 298 1.31 22.18 -6.75
N ALA A 299 0.91 21.54 -7.85
CA ALA A 299 0.94 22.16 -9.18
C ALA A 299 -0.14 23.25 -9.31
N LEU A 300 -1.26 23.11 -8.61
CA LEU A 300 -2.31 24.11 -8.57
C LEU A 300 -1.90 25.36 -7.75
N PRO A 301 -2.53 26.53 -8.01
CA PRO A 301 -2.35 27.73 -7.19
C PRO A 301 -2.72 27.55 -5.72
N GLU A 302 -3.55 26.56 -5.41
CA GLU A 302 -3.96 26.20 -4.05
C GLU A 302 -3.99 24.68 -3.87
N CYS A 303 -3.82 24.20 -2.63
CA CYS A 303 -4.00 22.78 -2.30
C CYS A 303 -5.43 22.32 -2.56
N GLY A 304 -5.61 21.25 -3.34
CA GLY A 304 -6.93 20.65 -3.57
C GLY A 304 -7.49 19.84 -2.39
N GLY A 305 -6.67 19.51 -1.39
CA GLY A 305 -7.12 18.83 -0.17
C GLY A 305 -7.83 19.76 0.81
N TYR A 306 -8.53 19.18 1.79
CA TYR A 306 -9.30 19.97 2.77
C TYR A 306 -8.40 20.89 3.59
N LYS A 307 -8.87 22.13 3.78
CA LYS A 307 -8.19 23.18 4.55
C LYS A 307 -7.71 22.70 5.93
N VAL A 308 -8.51 21.89 6.63
CA VAL A 308 -8.14 21.36 7.95
C VAL A 308 -6.89 20.47 7.95
N HIS A 309 -6.58 19.79 6.84
CA HIS A 309 -5.35 19.00 6.71
C HIS A 309 -4.16 19.90 6.35
N LYS A 310 -4.38 20.87 5.45
CA LYS A 310 -3.38 21.89 5.08
C LYS A 310 -2.91 22.68 6.31
N ASP A 311 -3.86 23.24 7.06
CA ASP A 311 -3.57 24.11 8.21
C ASP A 311 -2.77 23.39 9.30
N LYS A 312 -2.96 22.08 9.47
CA LYS A 312 -2.16 21.27 10.40
C LYS A 312 -0.69 21.21 9.99
N LEU A 313 -0.41 20.96 8.71
CA LEU A 313 0.96 20.92 8.20
C LEU A 313 1.63 22.30 8.32
N THR A 314 0.92 23.35 7.91
CA THR A 314 1.44 24.73 8.00
C THR A 314 1.75 25.12 9.45
N ARG A 315 0.86 24.79 10.40
CA ARG A 315 1.09 25.06 11.84
C ARG A 315 2.28 24.28 12.40
N MET A 316 2.60 23.12 11.83
CA MET A 316 3.76 22.31 12.18
C MET A 316 5.03 22.75 11.42
N GLY A 317 4.98 23.87 10.70
CA GLY A 317 6.13 24.47 10.03
C GLY A 317 6.48 23.84 8.68
N VAL A 318 5.60 23.01 8.11
CA VAL A 318 5.84 22.38 6.81
C VAL A 318 5.67 23.40 5.68
N PRO A 319 6.70 23.66 4.85
CA PRO A 319 6.58 24.51 3.68
C PRO A 319 5.64 23.89 2.64
N ILE A 320 4.74 24.70 2.07
CA ILE A 320 3.83 24.28 1.00
C ILE A 320 4.06 25.18 -0.22
N TYR A 321 4.60 24.60 -1.28
CA TYR A 321 4.90 25.25 -2.54
C TYR A 321 3.74 25.03 -3.53
N THR A 322 2.86 26.01 -3.66
CA THR A 322 1.78 26.01 -4.66
C THR A 322 2.26 26.56 -6.00
N SER A 323 1.63 26.19 -7.11
CA SER A 323 2.15 26.46 -8.46
C SER A 323 3.57 25.93 -8.65
N HIS A 324 3.89 24.76 -8.08
CA HIS A 324 5.18 24.09 -8.23
C HIS A 324 5.01 22.63 -8.62
N THR A 325 5.96 22.11 -9.39
CA THR A 325 6.06 20.68 -9.70
C THR A 325 7.45 20.15 -9.36
N ILE A 326 7.53 18.83 -9.18
CA ILE A 326 8.78 18.09 -9.13
C ILE A 326 9.43 18.05 -10.52
N LEU A 327 10.75 18.30 -10.58
CA LEU A 327 11.57 18.14 -11.77
C LEU A 327 12.45 16.89 -11.69
N SER A 328 13.08 16.68 -10.53
CA SER A 328 13.92 15.52 -10.31
C SER A 328 13.96 15.08 -8.85
N ALA A 329 14.18 13.77 -8.65
CA ALA A 329 14.78 13.26 -7.43
C ALA A 329 16.26 12.97 -7.73
N ASN A 330 17.14 13.32 -6.78
CA ASN A 330 18.58 13.24 -6.96
C ASN A 330 19.22 12.43 -5.83
N GLY A 331 20.29 11.70 -6.15
CA GLY A 331 21.10 10.95 -5.22
C GLY A 331 21.76 9.75 -5.90
N ASP A 332 22.69 9.11 -5.19
CA ASP A 332 23.35 7.88 -5.62
C ASP A 332 22.80 6.69 -4.83
N GLY A 333 22.29 5.67 -5.51
CA GLY A 333 21.64 4.51 -4.88
C GLY A 333 20.25 4.77 -4.27
N LYS A 334 19.98 5.98 -3.76
CA LYS A 334 18.71 6.39 -3.13
C LYS A 334 18.46 7.89 -3.25
N VAL A 335 17.25 8.32 -2.90
CA VAL A 335 16.91 9.76 -2.83
C VAL A 335 17.66 10.44 -1.69
N GLU A 336 18.33 11.54 -2.01
CA GLU A 336 19.03 12.42 -1.07
C GLU A 336 18.49 13.86 -1.11
N SER A 337 18.04 14.31 -2.29
CA SER A 337 17.38 15.60 -2.50
C SER A 337 16.34 15.52 -3.60
N VAL A 338 15.52 16.57 -3.71
CA VAL A 338 14.56 16.75 -4.79
C VAL A 338 14.71 18.15 -5.36
N THR A 339 14.43 18.33 -6.64
CA THR A 339 14.40 19.65 -7.27
C THR A 339 13.00 19.96 -7.73
N ILE A 340 12.45 21.09 -7.27
CA ILE A 340 11.15 21.60 -7.68
C ILE A 340 11.30 22.91 -8.45
N ALA A 341 10.29 23.27 -9.25
CA ALA A 341 10.23 24.55 -9.93
C ALA A 341 8.81 25.08 -9.99
N ARG A 342 8.66 26.39 -10.17
CA ARG A 342 7.36 27.00 -10.42
C ARG A 342 6.81 26.54 -11.76
N VAL A 343 5.49 26.48 -11.89
CA VAL A 343 4.80 26.18 -13.14
C VAL A 343 3.94 27.35 -13.62
N ASP A 344 3.78 27.46 -14.94
CA ASP A 344 2.87 28.41 -15.58
C ASP A 344 1.41 27.89 -15.57
N ALA A 345 0.49 28.65 -16.20
CA ALA A 345 -0.92 28.28 -16.31
C ALA A 345 -1.18 26.98 -17.10
N ASN A 346 -0.20 26.50 -17.87
CA ASN A 346 -0.25 25.24 -18.61
C ASN A 346 0.52 24.11 -17.90
N PHE A 347 0.87 24.31 -16.62
CA PHE A 347 1.67 23.39 -15.81
C PHE A 347 3.08 23.11 -16.36
N LYS A 348 3.63 24.02 -17.18
CA LYS A 348 5.02 23.92 -17.65
C LYS A 348 5.97 24.54 -16.64
N PRO A 349 7.08 23.87 -16.28
CA PRO A 349 8.11 24.46 -15.45
C PRO A 349 8.65 25.78 -16.02
N ILE A 350 8.82 26.79 -15.16
CA ILE A 350 9.37 28.10 -15.51
C ILE A 350 10.89 28.05 -15.27
N PRO A 351 11.74 28.18 -16.31
CA PRO A 351 13.19 28.17 -16.15
C PRO A 351 13.68 29.28 -15.21
N GLY A 352 14.69 28.97 -14.40
CA GLY A 352 15.28 29.90 -13.42
C GLY A 352 14.52 29.96 -12.08
N THR A 353 13.52 29.11 -11.88
CA THR A 353 12.76 29.00 -10.62
C THR A 353 13.05 27.71 -9.85
N GLU A 354 14.07 26.96 -10.28
CA GLU A 354 14.49 25.71 -9.67
C GLU A 354 15.05 25.92 -8.26
N GLN A 355 14.68 25.03 -7.34
CA GLN A 355 15.21 24.98 -5.98
C GLN A 355 15.30 23.52 -5.50
N SER A 356 16.28 23.22 -4.66
CA SER A 356 16.55 21.89 -4.08
C SER A 356 16.62 21.95 -2.55
#